data_AF-A0A505I9W1-F1
#
_entry.id   AF-A0A505I9W1-F1
#
_cell.length_a   1.000
_cell.length_b   1.000
_cell.length_c   1.000
_cell.angle_alpha   90.00
_cell.angle_beta   90.00
_cell.angle_gamma   90.00
#
_symmetry.space_group_name_H-M   'P 1'
#
loop_
_entity.id
_entity.type
_entity.pdbx_description
1 polymer ?
#
loop_
_entity_poly.entity_id
_entity_poly.type
_entity_poly.pdbx_seq_one_letter_code
_entity_poly.pdbx_strand_id
1 'polypeptide(L)'
;MLNATYLRWNSNLEAVQDIPGIVWSISLEPLPPAIYARAPPDHNVMGLSSSERLERSLVVTLLSATWDDAADDARVEEAAKVLFSGIESDAHALDAYHPFVYLNYAAQWQDSIASYGPESIERLRRISREVDPTGVFQNMVPGGFKIQQ
;
A
#
# COMPACT_ATOMS: atom_id res chain seq x y z
N MET A 1 -2.73 8.33 15.29
CA MET A 1 -1.97 7.72 14.19
C MET A 1 -0.95 8.66 13.57
N LEU A 2 -1.32 9.83 13.02
CA LEU A 2 -0.38 10.72 12.31
C LEU A 2 0.90 11.06 13.11
N ASN A 3 0.77 11.39 14.40
CA ASN A 3 1.93 11.63 15.27
C ASN A 3 2.80 10.38 15.46
N ALA A 4 2.19 9.20 15.62
CA ALA A 4 2.94 7.95 15.75
C ALA A 4 3.72 7.63 14.46
N THR A 5 3.09 7.83 13.29
CA THR A 5 3.75 7.70 11.99
C THR A 5 4.95 8.65 11.86
N TYR A 6 4.79 9.91 12.24
CA TYR A 6 5.88 10.89 12.24
C TYR A 6 7.03 10.47 13.16
N LEU A 7 6.73 10.08 14.40
CA LEU A 7 7.76 9.65 15.35
C LEU A 7 8.49 8.40 14.86
N ARG A 8 7.78 7.42 14.28
CA ARG A 8 8.36 6.22 13.68
C ARG A 8 9.31 6.57 12.54
N TRP A 9 8.86 7.42 11.61
CA TRP A 9 9.68 7.90 10.50
C TRP A 9 10.92 8.64 11.00
N ASN A 10 10.75 9.55 11.97
CA ASN A 10 11.85 10.35 12.51
C ASN A 10 12.93 9.47 13.17
N SER A 11 12.53 8.48 13.97
CA SER A 11 13.49 7.53 14.55
C SER A 11 14.17 6.64 13.51
N ASN A 12 13.47 6.30 12.42
CA ASN A 12 14.01 5.47 11.34
C ASN A 12 15.08 6.20 10.51
N LEU A 13 15.15 7.54 10.55
CA LEU A 13 16.19 8.31 9.86
C LEU A 13 17.60 7.86 10.23
N GLU A 14 17.82 7.42 11.48
CA GLU A 14 19.13 6.92 11.94
C GLU A 14 19.67 5.78 11.07
N ALA A 15 18.79 5.01 10.42
CA ALA A 15 19.17 3.88 9.57
C ALA A 15 19.72 4.30 8.20
N VAL A 16 19.44 5.52 7.73
CA VAL A 16 19.69 5.94 6.33
C VAL A 16 20.30 7.34 6.19
N GLN A 17 20.32 8.16 7.24
CA GLN A 17 20.71 9.58 7.15
C GLN A 17 22.17 9.83 6.69
N ASP A 18 23.04 8.83 6.79
CA ASP A 18 24.43 8.87 6.33
C ASP A 18 24.60 8.48 4.86
N ILE A 19 23.54 8.02 4.18
CA ILE A 19 23.58 7.64 2.77
C ILE A 19 23.72 8.91 1.90
N PRO A 20 24.72 8.98 1.00
CA PRO A 20 24.87 10.11 0.08
C PRO A 20 23.63 10.35 -0.78
N GLY A 21 23.21 11.61 -0.88
CA GLY A 21 22.07 12.03 -1.70
C GLY A 21 20.70 11.58 -1.18
N ILE A 22 20.62 11.03 0.04
CA ILE A 22 19.38 10.50 0.57
C ILE A 22 18.30 11.59 0.69
N VAL A 23 17.18 11.34 0.04
CA VAL A 23 15.88 11.94 0.34
C VAL A 23 15.05 10.84 0.98
N TRP A 24 14.48 11.11 2.16
CA TRP A 24 13.65 10.15 2.90
C TRP A 24 12.37 10.84 3.38
N SER A 25 11.37 10.94 2.50
CA SER A 25 10.18 11.76 2.73
C SER A 25 8.94 10.92 2.98
N ILE A 26 8.17 11.26 4.03
CA ILE A 26 6.88 10.65 4.31
C ILE A 26 5.74 11.62 3.95
N SER A 27 4.83 11.16 3.10
CA SER A 27 3.60 11.86 2.72
C SER A 27 2.40 11.17 3.34
N LEU A 28 1.47 11.98 3.87
CA LEU A 28 0.24 11.52 4.52
C LEU A 28 -0.94 12.04 3.68
N GLU A 29 -1.47 11.18 2.83
CA GLU A 29 -2.47 11.54 1.82
C GLU A 29 -3.88 11.16 2.31
N PRO A 30 -4.76 12.13 2.61
CA PRO A 30 -6.09 11.84 3.10
C PRO A 30 -6.95 11.12 2.04
N LEU A 31 -7.57 10.02 2.44
CA LEU A 31 -8.53 9.25 1.65
C LEU A 31 -9.87 9.20 2.40
N PRO A 32 -10.69 10.28 2.36
CA PRO A 32 -12.00 10.30 3.01
C PRO A 32 -13.04 9.44 2.26
N PRO A 33 -14.12 8.99 2.93
CA PRO A 33 -15.20 8.22 2.31
C PRO A 33 -15.82 8.90 1.09
N ALA A 34 -15.81 10.24 1.07
CA ALA A 34 -16.26 11.03 -0.07
C ALA A 34 -15.51 10.72 -1.38
N ILE A 35 -14.37 10.03 -1.37
CA ILE A 35 -13.66 9.57 -2.56
C ILE A 35 -14.09 8.15 -2.96
N TYR A 36 -14.09 7.21 -2.02
CA TYR A 36 -14.21 5.78 -2.34
C TYR A 36 -15.61 5.18 -2.15
N ALA A 37 -16.50 5.85 -1.43
CA ALA A 37 -17.86 5.37 -1.13
C ALA A 37 -18.94 5.91 -2.09
N ARG A 38 -18.55 6.63 -3.15
CA ARG A 38 -19.51 7.16 -4.14
C ARG A 38 -20.08 6.12 -5.08
N ALA A 39 -19.35 5.03 -5.30
CA ALA A 39 -19.79 3.96 -6.17
C ALA A 39 -20.94 3.19 -5.51
N PRO A 40 -21.87 2.60 -6.30
CA PRO A 40 -22.83 1.65 -5.76
C PRO A 40 -22.14 0.53 -4.96
N PRO A 41 -22.87 -0.15 -4.05
CA PRO A 41 -22.38 -1.37 -3.42
C PRO A 41 -21.79 -2.31 -4.47
N ASP A 42 -20.68 -2.93 -4.13
CA ASP A 42 -19.96 -3.88 -4.98
C ASP A 42 -19.45 -3.30 -6.31
N HIS A 43 -19.41 -1.98 -6.52
CA HIS A 43 -18.82 -1.38 -7.71
C HIS A 43 -17.39 -0.87 -7.49
N ASN A 44 -16.97 -0.72 -6.23
CA ASN A 44 -15.58 -0.43 -5.90
C ASN A 44 -14.81 -1.73 -5.66
N VAL A 45 -13.98 -2.11 -6.63
CA VAL A 45 -13.15 -3.34 -6.58
C VAL A 45 -11.99 -3.27 -5.58
N MET A 46 -11.77 -2.13 -4.91
CA MET A 46 -10.70 -1.96 -3.93
C MET A 46 -11.10 -2.43 -2.52
N GLY A 47 -12.30 -2.99 -2.33
CA GLY A 47 -12.78 -3.44 -1.02
C GLY A 47 -13.12 -2.34 -0.02
N LEU A 48 -13.17 -1.09 -0.48
CA LEU A 48 -13.43 0.07 0.39
C LEU A 48 -14.93 0.39 0.56
N SER A 49 -15.81 -0.31 -0.17
CA SER A 49 -17.26 -0.05 -0.19
C SER A 49 -18.12 -0.99 0.68
N SER A 50 -17.54 -2.02 1.29
CA SER A 50 -18.28 -3.06 2.00
C SER A 50 -18.29 -2.81 3.52
N SER A 51 -19.40 -2.23 3.99
CA SER A 51 -20.06 -2.37 5.31
C SER A 51 -19.27 -2.25 6.63
N GLU A 52 -19.94 -1.57 7.59
CA GLU A 52 -19.67 -1.41 9.04
C GLU A 52 -18.63 -0.38 9.50
N ARG A 53 -17.49 -0.19 8.82
CA ARG A 53 -16.46 0.81 9.23
C ARG A 53 -16.46 2.12 8.42
N LEU A 54 -17.53 2.38 7.68
CA LEU A 54 -17.71 3.48 6.71
C LEU A 54 -17.59 4.92 7.28
N GLU A 55 -17.33 5.10 8.57
CA GLU A 55 -17.25 6.42 9.19
C GLU A 55 -15.83 7.00 9.31
N ARG A 56 -14.78 6.19 9.09
CA ARG A 56 -13.41 6.64 9.37
C ARG A 56 -12.68 7.02 8.08
N SER A 57 -12.22 8.27 8.02
CA SER A 57 -11.30 8.70 6.97
C SER A 57 -10.00 7.92 7.05
N LEU A 58 -9.54 7.42 5.90
CA LEU A 58 -8.26 6.74 5.77
C LEU A 58 -7.17 7.75 5.42
N VAL A 59 -5.92 7.34 5.58
CA VAL A 59 -4.75 8.09 5.12
C VAL A 59 -3.80 7.11 4.46
N VAL A 60 -3.49 7.33 3.19
CA VAL A 60 -2.42 6.60 2.50
C VAL A 60 -1.10 7.18 2.99
N THR A 61 -0.26 6.32 3.57
CA THR A 61 1.08 6.70 4.02
C THR A 61 2.08 6.28 2.96
N LEU A 62 2.72 7.26 2.34
CA LEU A 62 3.67 7.07 1.24
C LEU A 62 5.07 7.45 1.71
N LEU A 63 6.01 6.52 1.55
CA LEU A 63 7.44 6.83 1.64
C LEU A 63 7.98 7.07 0.23
N SER A 64 8.61 8.22 0.02
CA SER A 64 9.36 8.53 -1.20
C SER A 64 10.84 8.65 -0.86
N ALA A 65 11.66 7.89 -1.55
CA ALA A 65 13.10 7.83 -1.32
C ALA A 65 13.90 7.95 -2.62
N THR A 66 15.01 8.68 -2.57
CA THR A 66 16.01 8.75 -3.64
C THR A 66 17.40 8.79 -3.01
N TRP A 67 18.41 8.22 -3.67
CA TRP A 67 19.80 8.17 -3.21
C TRP A 67 20.73 8.06 -4.43
N ASP A 68 22.03 8.28 -4.23
CA ASP A 68 22.98 8.44 -5.34
C ASP A 68 23.49 7.12 -5.94
N ASP A 69 23.72 6.10 -5.10
CA ASP A 69 24.43 4.86 -5.50
C ASP A 69 23.59 3.60 -5.26
N ALA A 70 23.50 2.73 -6.27
CA ALA A 70 22.77 1.47 -6.17
C ALA A 70 23.34 0.49 -5.12
N ALA A 71 24.57 0.71 -4.65
CA ALA A 71 25.15 -0.04 -3.55
C ALA A 71 24.33 0.06 -2.24
N ASP A 72 23.53 1.12 -2.08
CA ASP A 72 22.69 1.34 -0.91
C ASP A 72 21.27 0.76 -1.04
N ASP A 73 20.87 0.23 -2.20
CA ASP A 73 19.51 -0.26 -2.48
C ASP A 73 18.97 -1.19 -1.39
N ALA A 74 19.76 -2.19 -1.01
CA ALA A 74 19.37 -3.18 -0.01
C ALA A 74 19.17 -2.56 1.39
N ARG A 75 20.02 -1.59 1.75
CA ARG A 75 19.93 -0.89 3.04
C ARG A 75 18.69 0.00 3.10
N VAL A 76 18.42 0.71 2.01
CA VAL A 76 17.25 1.57 1.86
C VAL A 76 15.96 0.73 1.88
N GLU A 77 15.92 -0.38 1.15
CA GLU A 77 14.76 -1.28 1.13
C GLU A 77 14.47 -1.87 2.51
N GLU A 78 15.51 -2.33 3.22
CA GLU A 78 15.36 -2.87 4.57
C GLU A 78 14.86 -1.80 5.57
N ALA A 79 15.43 -0.59 5.50
CA ALA A 79 14.96 0.53 6.33
C ALA A 79 13.49 0.86 6.07
N ALA A 80 13.04 0.83 4.80
CA ALA A 80 11.65 1.02 4.43
C ALA A 80 10.74 -0.08 5.00
N LYS A 81 11.15 -1.34 4.91
CA LYS A 81 10.39 -2.49 5.47
C LYS A 81 10.24 -2.36 6.98
N VAL A 82 11.31 -2.02 7.70
CA VAL A 82 11.28 -1.80 9.15
C VAL A 82 10.35 -0.62 9.52
N LEU A 83 10.43 0.47 8.76
CA LEU A 83 9.57 1.63 8.94
C LEU A 83 8.08 1.26 8.80
N PHE A 84 7.70 0.54 7.75
CA PHE A 84 6.31 0.14 7.49
C PHE A 84 5.81 -1.00 8.37
N SER A 85 6.65 -1.95 8.78
CA SER A 85 6.33 -3.02 9.75
C SER A 85 6.06 -2.50 11.17
N GLY A 86 6.59 -1.32 11.49
CA GLY A 86 5.55 -0.32 11.41
C GLY A 86 5.10 0.62 12.49
N ILE A 87 4.95 1.82 11.94
CA ILE A 87 3.64 2.30 11.47
C ILE A 87 2.49 1.27 11.57
N GLU A 88 2.51 0.13 10.86
CA GLU A 88 1.49 -0.92 10.98
C GLU A 88 1.31 -1.45 12.43
N SER A 89 2.40 -1.80 13.12
CA SER A 89 2.33 -2.21 14.53
C SER A 89 1.71 -1.12 15.41
N ASP A 90 2.11 0.13 15.20
CA ASP A 90 1.57 1.28 15.94
C ASP A 90 0.08 1.51 15.59
N ALA A 91 -0.32 1.29 14.35
CA ALA A 91 -1.70 1.39 13.89
C ALA A 91 -2.59 0.30 14.50
N HIS A 92 -2.08 -0.92 14.65
CA HIS A 92 -2.78 -1.99 15.37
C HIS A 92 -2.94 -1.64 16.85
N ALA A 93 -1.88 -1.18 17.51
CA ALA A 93 -1.93 -0.80 18.92
C ALA A 93 -2.91 0.34 19.21
N LEU A 94 -3.17 1.21 18.23
CA LEU A 94 -4.07 2.35 18.33
C LEU A 94 -5.49 2.10 17.76
N ASP A 95 -5.83 0.86 17.39
CA ASP A 95 -7.08 0.53 16.65
C ASP A 95 -7.35 1.48 15.48
N ALA A 96 -6.29 1.77 14.72
CA ALA A 96 -6.30 2.65 13.55
C ALA A 96 -5.88 1.93 12.26
N TYR A 97 -5.49 0.66 12.34
CA TYR A 97 -5.08 -0.13 11.18
C TYR A 97 -6.24 -0.39 10.23
N HIS A 98 -5.95 -0.25 8.94
CA HIS A 98 -6.80 -0.67 7.83
C HIS A 98 -5.93 -1.45 6.84
N PRO A 99 -6.37 -2.63 6.35
CA PRO A 99 -5.52 -3.50 5.53
C PRO A 99 -5.25 -2.96 4.13
N PHE A 100 -6.07 -2.04 3.63
CA PHE A 100 -5.96 -1.49 2.27
C PHE A 100 -4.57 -0.92 1.96
N VAL A 101 -4.00 -1.39 0.85
CA VAL A 101 -2.74 -0.92 0.28
C VAL A 101 -3.03 -0.33 -1.10
N TYR A 102 -2.58 0.90 -1.34
CA TYR A 102 -2.80 1.58 -2.61
C TYR A 102 -1.81 1.12 -3.67
N LEU A 103 -2.31 0.37 -4.66
CA LEU A 103 -1.51 -0.34 -5.66
C LEU A 103 -0.52 0.55 -6.43
N ASN A 104 -0.89 1.78 -6.76
CA ASN A 104 -0.04 2.67 -7.56
C ASN A 104 1.26 3.06 -6.83
N TYR A 105 1.30 2.95 -5.50
CA TYR A 105 2.47 3.28 -4.69
C TYR A 105 2.99 2.10 -3.87
N ALA A 106 2.44 0.90 -4.09
CA ALA A 106 2.83 -0.28 -3.34
C ALA A 106 4.23 -0.74 -3.76
N ALA A 107 5.09 -0.98 -2.78
CA ALA A 107 6.39 -1.58 -3.01
C ALA A 107 6.26 -3.08 -3.34
N GLN A 108 7.30 -3.69 -3.91
CA GLN A 108 7.25 -5.08 -4.37
C GLN A 108 6.87 -6.09 -3.26
N TRP A 109 7.20 -5.81 -2.00
CA TRP A 109 6.87 -6.66 -0.86
C TRP A 109 5.45 -6.43 -0.30
N GLN A 110 4.72 -5.43 -0.78
CA GLN A 110 3.36 -5.11 -0.33
C GLN A 110 2.34 -5.71 -1.30
N ASP A 111 1.67 -6.78 -0.91
CA ASP A 111 0.62 -7.39 -1.73
C ASP A 111 -0.65 -6.53 -1.74
N SER A 112 -0.70 -5.60 -2.70
CA SER A 112 -1.78 -4.61 -2.79
C SER A 112 -3.12 -5.22 -3.18
N ILE A 113 -3.16 -6.23 -4.05
CA ILE A 113 -4.41 -6.86 -4.49
C ILE A 113 -5.02 -7.70 -3.37
N ALA A 114 -4.19 -8.39 -2.58
CA ALA A 114 -4.66 -9.13 -1.41
C ALA A 114 -5.39 -8.24 -0.38
N SER A 115 -5.08 -6.94 -0.35
CA SER A 115 -5.71 -5.98 0.57
C SER A 115 -7.17 -5.65 0.25
N TYR A 116 -7.67 -5.98 -0.95
CA TYR A 116 -9.02 -5.60 -1.41
C TYR A 116 -10.14 -6.46 -0.84
N GLY A 117 -9.80 -7.49 -0.07
CA GLY A 117 -10.74 -8.42 0.51
C GLY A 117 -11.20 -9.51 -0.47
N PRO A 118 -11.71 -10.64 0.08
CA PRO A 118 -11.95 -11.86 -0.68
C PRO A 118 -12.99 -11.68 -1.80
N GLU A 119 -14.05 -10.91 -1.56
CA GLU A 119 -15.12 -10.67 -2.54
C GLU A 119 -14.60 -9.92 -3.78
N SER A 120 -13.83 -8.86 -3.55
CA SER A 120 -13.17 -8.10 -4.62
C SER A 120 -12.21 -8.98 -5.41
N ILE A 121 -11.37 -9.76 -4.72
CA ILE A 121 -10.38 -10.65 -5.34
C ILE A 121 -11.06 -11.71 -6.21
N GLU A 122 -12.11 -12.36 -5.69
CA GLU A 122 -12.84 -13.38 -6.45
C GLU A 122 -13.51 -12.78 -7.69
N ARG A 123 -14.08 -11.58 -7.56
CA ARG A 123 -14.61 -10.85 -8.71
C ARG A 123 -13.53 -10.52 -9.74
N LEU A 124 -12.36 -10.05 -9.30
CA LEU A 124 -11.22 -9.76 -10.19
C LEU A 124 -10.74 -11.01 -10.92
N ARG A 125 -10.64 -12.15 -10.23
CA ARG A 125 -10.30 -13.45 -10.84
C ARG A 125 -11.31 -13.86 -11.90
N ARG A 126 -12.62 -13.81 -11.56
CA ARG A 126 -13.70 -14.16 -12.49
C ARG A 126 -13.64 -13.29 -13.75
N ILE A 127 -13.55 -11.96 -13.58
CA ILE A 127 -13.46 -11.03 -14.72
C ILE A 127 -12.19 -11.28 -15.53
N SER A 128 -11.04 -11.48 -14.88
CA SER A 128 -9.79 -11.78 -15.57
C SER A 128 -9.90 -12.99 -16.48
N ARG A 129 -10.59 -14.07 -16.04
CA ARG A 129 -10.81 -15.28 -16.86
C ARG A 129 -11.81 -15.05 -17.99
N GLU A 130 -12.78 -14.16 -17.79
CA GLU A 130 -13.79 -13.80 -18.78
C GLU A 130 -13.21 -12.95 -19.93
N VAL A 131 -12.40 -11.95 -19.58
CA VAL A 131 -11.89 -10.96 -20.56
C VAL A 131 -10.51 -11.29 -21.12
N ASP A 132 -9.69 -12.06 -20.38
CA ASP A 132 -8.36 -12.50 -20.79
C ASP A 132 -8.19 -14.01 -20.51
N PRO A 133 -8.96 -14.87 -21.20
CA PRO A 133 -8.96 -16.32 -20.96
C PRO A 133 -7.59 -16.97 -21.21
N THR A 134 -6.73 -16.34 -22.02
CA THR A 134 -5.36 -16.79 -22.29
C THR A 134 -4.33 -16.25 -21.30
N GLY A 135 -4.72 -15.35 -20.39
CA GLY A 135 -3.87 -14.79 -19.36
C GLY A 135 -2.71 -13.94 -19.89
N VAL A 136 -2.89 -13.22 -21.00
CA VAL A 136 -1.87 -12.34 -21.58
C VAL A 136 -1.38 -11.32 -20.54
N PHE A 137 -2.27 -10.69 -19.77
CA PHE A 137 -1.88 -9.68 -18.77
C PHE A 137 -1.24 -10.30 -17.53
N GLN A 138 -1.57 -11.56 -17.21
CA GLN A 138 -0.96 -12.28 -16.10
C GLN A 138 0.44 -12.79 -16.44
N ASN A 139 0.65 -13.25 -17.68
CA ASN A 139 1.85 -14.01 -18.06
C ASN A 139 2.83 -13.26 -18.97
N MET A 140 2.33 -12.41 -19.88
CA MET A 140 3.15 -11.79 -20.93
C MET A 140 3.54 -10.34 -20.64
N VAL A 141 2.83 -9.67 -19.72
CA VAL A 141 3.17 -8.30 -19.32
C VAL A 141 4.15 -8.35 -18.15
N PRO A 142 5.41 -7.87 -18.31
CA PRO A 142 6.37 -7.86 -17.22
C PRO A 142 6.00 -6.82 -16.15
N GLY A 143 6.31 -7.14 -14.90
CA GLY A 143 6.06 -6.27 -13.75
C GLY A 143 4.57 -6.10 -13.38
N GLY A 144 4.34 -5.18 -12.44
CA GLY A 144 3.03 -4.91 -11.86
C GLY A 144 2.50 -6.05 -10.96
N PHE A 145 1.53 -5.71 -10.11
CA PHE A 145 0.82 -6.69 -9.30
C PHE A 145 -0.11 -7.52 -10.17
N LYS A 146 -0.12 -8.84 -9.94
CA LYS A 146 -0.89 -9.81 -10.73
C LYS A 146 -2.11 -10.29 -9.94
N ILE A 147 -3.19 -10.56 -10.66
CA ILE A 147 -4.36 -11.22 -10.08
C ILE A 147 -4.02 -12.70 -10.02
N GLN A 148 -3.54 -13.17 -8.87
CA GLN A 148 -3.24 -14.58 -8.65
C GLN A 148 -4.50 -15.41 -8.95
N GLN A 149 -4.39 -16.38 -9.85
CA GLN A 149 -5.50 -17.20 -10.34
C GLN A 149 -5.91 -18.31 -9.38
#